data_AF-A0A5C5REC4-F1
#
_entry.id   AF-A0A5C5REC4-F1
#
_cell.length_a   1.000
_cell.length_b   1.000
_cell.length_c   1.000
_cell.angle_alpha   90.00
_cell.angle_beta   90.00
_cell.angle_gamma   90.00
#
_symmetry.space_group_name_H-M   'P 1'
#
loop_
_entity.id
_entity.type
_entity.pdbx_description
1 polymer ?
#
loop_
_entity_poly.entity_id
_entity_poly.type
_entity_poly.pdbx_seq_one_letter_code
_entity_poly.pdbx_strand_id
1 'polypeptide(L)'
;MVLGSILGGVLTDALGWRSVFAINLPIVLVIILLTLRAVPADDSRPILDRIDIPGAVLTTATAILIVMGFTFAAENGWNSPTTLTALGSGIVSAAALLFVEGRTRDPLLDIHRFRNRHLATGTASTFLFMASFGATAYFLTLYFQQTRSLSPIVTGLAFVIPCIGVLLGTTVGARLATSAGLRAAMTTGQTIGLIGVAAFAIIVDTRTDWGIVLALAAVFSIGQGIVFTTMFATATTNTPDTEQGTASGIATAGQQLGGAIGLAVLVNITAATSGPALTTAMTAIAAIIGLGLAIGLFIPRPPSQVTAR
;
A
#
# COMPACT_ATOMS: atom_id res chain seq x y z
N MET A 1 -12.81 4.40 -4.12
CA MET A 1 -13.02 2.94 -4.00
C MET A 1 -14.51 2.59 -3.93
N VAL A 2 -15.29 3.01 -2.92
CA VAL A 2 -16.72 2.65 -2.78
C VAL A 2 -17.59 2.99 -4.01
N LEU A 3 -17.53 4.23 -4.50
CA LEU A 3 -18.25 4.61 -5.72
C LEU A 3 -17.81 3.78 -6.92
N GLY A 4 -16.52 3.46 -7.02
CA GLY A 4 -15.96 2.63 -8.10
C GLY A 4 -16.44 1.18 -8.04
N SER A 5 -16.54 0.58 -6.84
CA SER A 5 -17.05 -0.77 -6.66
C SER A 5 -18.55 -0.86 -6.96
N ILE A 6 -19.34 0.14 -6.53
CA ILE A 6 -20.78 0.20 -6.79
C ILE A 6 -21.04 0.45 -8.28
N LEU A 7 -20.39 1.46 -8.87
CA LEU A 7 -20.51 1.76 -10.30
C LEU A 7 -20.04 0.58 -11.14
N GLY A 8 -18.92 -0.06 -10.78
CA GLY A 8 -18.39 -1.22 -11.48
C GLY A 8 -19.33 -2.43 -11.43
N GLY A 9 -19.98 -2.66 -10.30
CA GLY A 9 -21.03 -3.69 -10.15
C GLY A 9 -22.23 -3.41 -11.04
N VAL A 10 -22.77 -2.19 -10.99
CA VAL A 10 -23.90 -1.76 -11.83
C VAL A 10 -23.55 -1.83 -13.33
N LEU A 11 -22.35 -1.41 -13.72
CA LEU A 11 -21.89 -1.49 -15.11
C LEU A 11 -21.76 -2.93 -15.59
N THR A 12 -21.22 -3.81 -14.74
CA THR A 12 -21.04 -5.23 -15.07
C THR A 12 -22.39 -5.92 -15.23
N ASP A 13 -23.36 -5.60 -14.38
CA ASP A 13 -24.71 -6.17 -14.41
C ASP A 13 -25.51 -5.67 -15.62
N ALA A 14 -25.43 -4.37 -15.93
CA ALA A 14 -26.20 -3.76 -17.02
C ALA A 14 -25.58 -3.96 -18.42
N LEU A 15 -24.25 -3.90 -18.53
CA LEU A 15 -23.53 -3.80 -19.81
C LEU A 15 -22.44 -4.87 -19.97
N GLY A 16 -22.36 -5.82 -19.04
CA GLY A 16 -21.34 -6.87 -19.00
C GLY A 16 -19.99 -6.37 -18.49
N TRP A 17 -19.12 -7.29 -18.11
CA TRP A 17 -17.82 -7.00 -17.47
C TRP A 17 -16.88 -6.12 -18.32
N ARG A 18 -17.01 -6.15 -19.65
CA ARG A 18 -16.18 -5.35 -20.57
C ARG A 18 -16.42 -3.84 -20.41
N SER A 19 -17.63 -3.45 -19.98
CA SER A 19 -18.00 -2.05 -19.79
C SER A 19 -17.14 -1.36 -18.73
N VAL A 20 -16.67 -2.10 -17.72
CA VAL A 20 -15.80 -1.60 -16.65
C VAL A 20 -14.45 -1.13 -17.21
N PHE A 21 -13.97 -1.72 -18.31
CA PHE A 21 -12.80 -1.22 -19.02
C PHE A 21 -13.16 -0.04 -19.92
N ALA A 22 -14.30 -0.11 -20.62
CA ALA A 22 -14.74 0.93 -21.54
C ALA A 22 -14.96 2.29 -20.88
N ILE A 23 -15.48 2.33 -19.65
CA ILE A 23 -15.75 3.58 -18.92
C ILE A 23 -14.47 4.34 -18.54
N ASN A 24 -13.32 3.66 -18.48
CA ASN A 24 -12.06 4.33 -18.22
C ASN A 24 -11.58 5.16 -19.42
N LEU A 25 -11.90 4.76 -20.66
CA LEU A 25 -11.49 5.50 -21.87
C LEU A 25 -11.95 6.96 -21.90
N PRO A 26 -13.25 7.29 -21.72
CA PRO A 26 -13.69 8.69 -21.75
C PRO A 26 -13.10 9.51 -20.60
N ILE A 27 -12.92 8.91 -19.42
CA ILE A 27 -12.29 9.58 -18.27
C ILE A 27 -10.84 9.96 -18.60
N VAL A 28 -10.08 9.01 -19.14
CA VAL A 28 -8.69 9.23 -19.59
C VAL A 28 -8.63 10.31 -20.66
N LEU A 29 -9.54 10.28 -21.64
CA LEU A 29 -9.60 11.29 -22.70
C LEU A 29 -9.85 12.70 -22.14
N VAL A 30 -10.80 12.84 -21.20
CA VAL A 30 -11.08 14.11 -20.54
C VAL A 30 -9.86 14.61 -19.75
N ILE A 31 -9.18 13.72 -19.01
CA ILE A 31 -7.96 14.08 -18.29
C ILE A 31 -6.87 14.57 -19.26
N ILE A 32 -6.61 13.84 -20.36
CA ILE A 32 -5.65 14.26 -21.38
C ILE A 32 -5.99 15.65 -21.92
N LEU A 33 -7.26 15.89 -22.27
CA LEU A 33 -7.71 17.18 -22.79
C LEU A 33 -7.56 18.31 -21.76
N LEU A 34 -7.84 18.04 -20.48
CA LEU A 34 -7.67 19.01 -19.40
C LEU A 34 -6.18 19.29 -19.14
N THR A 35 -5.34 18.27 -19.12
CA THR A 35 -3.88 18.41 -18.96
C THR A 35 -3.30 19.26 -20.08
N LEU A 36 -3.63 18.96 -21.35
CA LEU A 36 -3.17 19.74 -22.50
C LEU A 36 -3.63 21.21 -22.48
N ARG A 37 -4.72 21.53 -21.78
CA ARG A 37 -5.25 22.90 -21.66
C ARG A 37 -4.74 23.65 -20.44
N ALA A 38 -4.58 22.97 -19.31
CA ALA A 38 -4.35 23.58 -18.01
C ALA A 38 -2.90 23.49 -17.53
N VAL A 39 -2.12 22.54 -18.05
CA VAL A 39 -0.70 22.38 -17.69
C VAL A 39 0.14 23.08 -18.76
N PRO A 40 0.92 24.13 -18.40
CA PRO A 40 1.84 24.76 -19.32
C PRO A 40 2.84 23.74 -19.88
N ALA A 41 3.28 23.95 -21.12
CA ALA A 41 4.39 23.17 -21.65
C ALA A 41 5.65 23.47 -20.83
N ASP A 42 6.45 22.44 -20.53
CA ASP A 42 7.75 22.65 -19.86
C ASP A 42 8.62 23.58 -20.71
N ASP A 43 9.24 24.58 -20.05
CA ASP A 43 10.11 25.58 -20.69
C ASP A 43 11.36 24.98 -21.34
N SER A 44 11.68 23.72 -21.02
CA SER A 44 12.82 23.00 -21.58
C SER A 44 12.37 21.65 -22.11
N ARG A 45 12.82 21.31 -23.33
CA ARG A 45 12.75 19.92 -23.80
C ARG A 45 13.62 19.09 -22.85
N PRO A 46 13.07 18.09 -22.14
CA PRO A 46 13.92 17.19 -21.40
C PRO A 46 14.91 16.58 -22.38
N ILE A 47 16.20 16.64 -22.04
CA ILE A 47 17.20 15.82 -22.71
C ILE A 47 16.74 14.39 -22.41
N LEU A 48 16.18 13.72 -23.42
CA LEU A 48 15.83 12.32 -23.32
C LEU A 48 17.15 11.55 -23.23
N ASP A 49 17.66 11.41 -22.02
CA ASP A 49 18.68 10.41 -21.75
C ASP A 49 18.12 9.04 -22.18
N ARG A 50 19.00 8.18 -22.69
CA ARG A 50 18.58 6.89 -23.27
C ARG A 50 17.79 6.10 -22.24
N ILE A 51 16.52 5.82 -22.55
CA ILE A 51 15.66 4.99 -21.71
C ILE A 51 16.35 3.64 -21.47
N ASP A 52 16.55 3.28 -20.20
CA ASP A 52 17.07 1.98 -19.79
C ASP A 52 15.99 0.90 -19.97
N ILE A 53 15.79 0.47 -21.22
CA ILE A 53 14.82 -0.58 -21.58
C ILE A 53 15.16 -1.89 -20.84
N PRO A 54 16.42 -2.38 -20.80
CA PRO A 54 16.77 -3.58 -20.05
C PRO A 54 16.41 -3.47 -18.56
N GLY A 55 16.77 -2.36 -17.91
CA GLY A 55 16.44 -2.12 -16.50
C GLY A 55 14.93 -2.05 -16.27
N ALA A 56 14.18 -1.39 -17.16
CA ALA A 56 12.73 -1.29 -17.06
C ALA A 56 12.05 -2.67 -17.17
N VAL A 57 12.47 -3.50 -18.13
CA VAL A 57 11.95 -4.86 -18.31
C VAL A 57 12.29 -5.73 -17.12
N LEU A 58 13.55 -5.72 -16.66
CA LEU A 58 14.00 -6.54 -15.53
C LEU A 58 13.35 -6.12 -14.21
N THR A 59 13.17 -4.82 -13.97
CA THR A 59 12.47 -4.29 -12.79
C THR A 59 11.02 -4.74 -12.80
N THR A 60 10.33 -4.60 -13.94
CA THR A 60 8.93 -5.02 -14.09
C THR A 60 8.78 -6.53 -13.90
N ALA A 61 9.63 -7.32 -14.55
CA ALA A 61 9.62 -8.78 -14.44
C ALA A 61 9.90 -9.24 -13.00
N THR A 62 10.89 -8.63 -12.33
CA THR A 62 11.22 -8.93 -10.93
C THR A 62 10.04 -8.66 -10.01
N ALA A 63 9.42 -7.48 -10.12
CA ALA A 63 8.25 -7.14 -9.31
C ALA A 63 7.09 -8.12 -9.53
N ILE A 64 6.77 -8.43 -10.79
CA ILE A 64 5.69 -9.38 -11.14
C ILE A 64 5.99 -10.77 -10.56
N LEU A 65 7.17 -11.32 -10.82
CA LEU A 65 7.52 -12.69 -10.43
C LEU A 65 7.59 -12.86 -8.91
N ILE A 66 8.14 -11.86 -8.20
CA ILE A 66 8.19 -11.89 -6.74
C ILE A 66 6.78 -11.80 -6.15
N VAL A 67 5.97 -10.82 -6.58
CA VAL A 67 4.58 -10.65 -6.10
C VAL A 67 3.78 -11.92 -6.38
N MET A 68 3.83 -12.43 -7.61
CA MET A 68 3.13 -13.65 -8.01
C MET A 68 3.59 -14.86 -7.20
N GLY A 69 4.90 -14.99 -6.93
CA GLY A 69 5.44 -16.06 -6.11
C GLY A 69 4.90 -16.04 -4.68
N PHE A 70 4.82 -14.86 -4.04
CA PHE A 70 4.22 -14.75 -2.70
C PHE A 70 2.70 -14.95 -2.70
N THR A 71 2.00 -14.49 -3.74
CA THR A 71 0.57 -14.78 -3.91
C THR A 71 0.33 -16.29 -4.03
N PHE A 72 1.11 -17.00 -4.86
CA PHE A 72 1.00 -18.46 -4.98
C PHE A 72 1.42 -19.18 -3.70
N ALA A 73 2.38 -18.65 -2.95
CA ALA A 73 2.74 -19.19 -1.64
C ALA A 73 1.55 -19.12 -0.66
N ALA A 74 0.77 -18.03 -0.69
CA ALA A 74 -0.41 -17.85 0.14
C ALA A 74 -1.58 -18.77 -0.28
N GLU A 75 -1.78 -18.98 -1.59
CA GLU A 75 -2.90 -19.75 -2.14
C GLU A 75 -2.62 -21.27 -2.18
N ASN A 76 -1.45 -21.65 -2.69
CA ASN A 76 -1.09 -23.04 -3.00
C ASN A 76 -0.04 -23.62 -2.03
N GLY A 77 0.46 -22.80 -1.11
CA GLY A 77 1.53 -23.17 -0.18
C GLY A 77 2.94 -22.98 -0.73
N TRP A 78 3.90 -22.98 0.19
CA TRP A 78 5.32 -22.69 -0.07
C TRP A 78 6.02 -23.76 -0.91
N ASN A 79 5.59 -25.01 -0.79
CA ASN A 79 6.22 -26.16 -1.47
C ASN A 79 5.61 -26.47 -2.85
N SER A 80 4.62 -25.68 -3.30
CA SER A 80 4.05 -25.87 -4.64
C SER A 80 5.11 -25.59 -5.72
N PRO A 81 5.20 -26.42 -6.79
CA PRO A 81 6.07 -26.14 -7.93
C PRO A 81 5.82 -24.76 -8.54
N THR A 82 4.57 -24.28 -8.56
CA THR A 82 4.23 -22.94 -9.07
C THR A 82 4.83 -21.81 -8.22
N THR A 83 4.79 -21.96 -6.90
CA THR A 83 5.41 -21.03 -5.94
C THR A 83 6.92 -20.99 -6.11
N LEU A 84 7.57 -22.17 -6.15
CA LEU A 84 9.03 -22.28 -6.24
C LEU A 84 9.56 -21.75 -7.58
N THR A 85 8.87 -22.04 -8.69
CA THR A 85 9.24 -21.54 -10.02
C THR A 85 9.09 -20.02 -10.12
N ALA A 86 7.99 -19.45 -9.61
CA ALA A 86 7.77 -18.01 -9.60
C ALA A 86 8.79 -17.26 -8.72
N LEU A 87 9.00 -17.70 -7.48
CA LEU A 87 10.00 -17.10 -6.58
C LEU A 87 11.43 -17.29 -7.10
N GLY A 88 11.76 -18.47 -7.60
CA GLY A 88 13.07 -18.75 -8.20
C GLY A 88 13.35 -17.85 -9.41
N SER A 89 12.38 -17.70 -10.31
CA SER A 89 12.48 -16.80 -11.46
C SER A 89 12.57 -15.33 -11.04
N GLY A 90 11.87 -14.95 -9.97
CA GLY A 90 11.95 -13.62 -9.37
C GLY A 90 13.33 -13.32 -8.80
N ILE A 91 13.94 -14.26 -8.07
CA ILE A 91 15.31 -14.13 -7.54
C ILE A 91 16.33 -14.02 -8.67
N VAL A 92 16.21 -14.85 -9.71
CA VAL A 92 17.08 -14.80 -10.89
C VAL A 92 16.94 -13.45 -11.61
N SER A 93 15.70 -12.95 -11.78
CA SER A 93 15.44 -11.65 -12.40
C SER A 93 15.99 -10.50 -11.56
N ALA A 94 15.88 -10.57 -10.24
CA ALA A 94 16.45 -9.58 -9.32
C ALA A 94 17.98 -9.57 -9.39
N ALA A 95 18.62 -10.75 -9.43
CA ALA A 95 20.06 -10.87 -9.59
C ALA A 95 20.53 -10.30 -10.94
N ALA A 96 19.79 -10.58 -12.01
CA ALA A 96 20.05 -10.02 -13.34
C ALA A 96 19.88 -8.49 -13.35
N LEU A 97 18.84 -7.96 -12.70
CA LEU A 97 18.60 -6.53 -12.54
C LEU A 97 19.81 -5.84 -11.86
N LEU A 98 20.25 -6.35 -10.71
CA LEU A 98 21.40 -5.80 -9.99
C LEU A 98 22.69 -5.84 -10.82
N PHE A 99 22.88 -6.91 -11.60
CA PHE A 99 24.04 -7.05 -12.48
C PHE A 99 24.02 -6.06 -13.66
N VAL A 100 22.84 -5.81 -14.24
CA VAL A 100 22.64 -4.88 -15.36
C VAL A 100 22.75 -3.45 -14.87
N GLU A 101 22.02 -3.06 -13.82
CA GLU A 101 22.08 -1.71 -13.27
C GLU A 101 23.45 -1.33 -12.74
N GLY A 102 24.20 -2.28 -12.15
CA GLY A 102 25.59 -2.05 -11.75
C GLY A 102 26.55 -1.74 -12.92
N ARG A 103 26.12 -1.96 -14.17
CA ARG A 103 26.87 -1.64 -15.39
C ARG A 103 26.25 -0.49 -16.21
N THR A 104 25.03 -0.07 -15.88
CA THR A 104 24.33 1.01 -16.58
C THR A 104 24.85 2.37 -16.12
N ARG A 105 25.03 3.31 -17.05
CA ARG A 105 25.50 4.67 -16.75
C ARG A 105 24.48 5.52 -15.98
N ASP A 106 23.20 5.25 -16.18
CA ASP A 106 22.08 5.89 -15.52
C ASP A 106 21.08 4.83 -15.03
N PRO A 107 21.34 4.18 -13.87
CA PRO A 107 20.51 3.10 -13.35
C PRO A 107 19.16 3.59 -12.84
N LEU A 108 18.11 2.81 -13.08
CA LEU A 108 16.75 3.11 -12.60
C LEU A 108 16.65 3.05 -11.06
N LEU A 109 17.35 2.11 -10.41
CA LEU A 109 17.45 1.95 -8.96
C LEU A 109 18.89 2.19 -8.50
N ASP A 110 19.28 3.45 -8.37
CA ASP A 110 20.52 3.78 -7.68
C ASP A 110 20.39 3.50 -6.17
N ILE A 111 21.00 2.42 -5.71
CA ILE A 111 21.01 1.98 -4.30
C ILE A 111 21.53 3.09 -3.37
N HIS A 112 22.39 4.00 -3.86
CA HIS A 112 22.86 5.14 -3.09
C HIS A 112 21.74 6.11 -2.71
N ARG A 113 20.62 6.13 -3.45
CA ARG A 113 19.43 6.94 -3.12
C ARG A 113 18.77 6.51 -1.82
N PHE A 114 18.90 5.24 -1.41
CA PHE A 114 18.45 4.79 -0.08
C PHE A 114 19.27 5.37 1.08
N ARG A 115 20.39 6.07 0.82
CA ARG A 115 21.05 6.90 1.83
C ARG A 115 20.18 8.09 2.24
N ASN A 116 19.24 8.53 1.39
CA ASN A 116 18.20 9.47 1.80
C ASN A 116 17.26 8.77 2.78
N ARG A 117 17.36 9.17 4.06
CA ARG A 117 16.54 8.62 5.15
C ARG A 117 15.04 8.78 4.88
N HIS A 118 14.61 9.81 4.15
CA HIS A 118 13.21 10.01 3.78
C HIS A 118 12.71 8.94 2.80
N LEU A 119 13.48 8.67 1.73
CA LEU A 119 13.15 7.61 0.77
C LEU A 119 13.13 6.23 1.43
N ALA A 120 14.13 5.92 2.27
CA ALA A 120 14.21 4.64 2.97
C ALA A 120 13.05 4.45 3.97
N THR A 121 12.78 5.44 4.84
CA THR A 121 11.69 5.36 5.81
C THR A 121 10.32 5.40 5.16
N GLY A 122 10.13 6.19 4.09
CA GLY A 122 8.91 6.24 3.30
C GLY A 122 8.63 4.90 2.61
N THR A 123 9.62 4.33 1.92
CA THR A 123 9.49 3.03 1.27
C THR A 123 9.20 1.91 2.28
N ALA A 124 9.93 1.87 3.40
CA ALA A 124 9.63 0.91 4.48
C ALA A 124 8.21 1.09 5.03
N SER A 125 7.74 2.33 5.16
CA SER A 125 6.38 2.63 5.61
C SER A 125 5.33 2.18 4.60
N THR A 126 5.56 2.35 3.29
CA THR A 126 4.64 1.84 2.26
C THR A 126 4.55 0.31 2.27
N PHE A 127 5.68 -0.37 2.48
CA PHE A 127 5.75 -1.83 2.61
C PHE A 127 4.94 -2.30 3.82
N LEU A 128 5.23 -1.76 5.02
CA LEU A 128 4.53 -2.15 6.24
C LEU A 128 3.05 -1.76 6.22
N PHE A 129 2.72 -0.63 5.59
CA PHE A 129 1.34 -0.21 5.39
C PHE A 129 0.56 -1.26 4.61
N MET A 130 1.08 -1.74 3.48
CA MET A 130 0.34 -2.72 2.67
C MET A 130 0.35 -4.11 3.31
N ALA A 131 1.44 -4.49 3.98
CA ALA A 131 1.54 -5.72 4.75
C ALA A 131 0.50 -5.81 5.87
N SER A 132 0.16 -4.67 6.48
CA SER A 132 -0.88 -4.56 7.51
C SER A 132 -2.26 -4.34 6.88
N PHE A 133 -2.49 -3.21 6.21
CA PHE A 133 -3.78 -2.80 5.66
C PHE A 133 -4.36 -3.81 4.65
N GLY A 134 -3.53 -4.31 3.73
CA GLY A 134 -3.96 -5.31 2.75
C GLY A 134 -4.37 -6.63 3.39
N ALA A 135 -3.59 -7.09 4.37
CA ALA A 135 -3.92 -8.30 5.12
C ALA A 135 -5.17 -8.13 5.99
N THR A 136 -5.37 -6.96 6.63
CA THR A 136 -6.59 -6.67 7.39
C THR A 136 -7.83 -6.81 6.51
N ALA A 137 -7.80 -6.27 5.28
CA ALA A 137 -8.92 -6.39 4.35
C ALA A 137 -9.24 -7.86 4.01
N TYR A 138 -8.21 -8.68 3.80
CA TYR A 138 -8.36 -10.12 3.56
C TYR A 138 -9.01 -10.84 4.77
N PHE A 139 -8.43 -10.70 5.96
CA PHE A 139 -8.95 -11.39 7.17
C PHE A 139 -10.33 -10.87 7.59
N LEU A 140 -10.62 -9.58 7.42
CA LEU A 140 -11.93 -9.02 7.71
C LEU A 140 -12.99 -9.55 6.73
N THR A 141 -12.62 -9.74 5.46
CA THR A 141 -13.49 -10.38 4.47
C THR A 141 -13.80 -11.83 4.85
N LEU A 142 -12.79 -12.61 5.26
CA LEU A 142 -12.98 -13.97 5.76
C LEU A 142 -13.86 -14.01 7.00
N TYR A 143 -13.67 -13.08 7.94
CA TYR A 143 -14.52 -12.97 9.12
C TYR A 143 -15.99 -12.71 8.75
N PHE A 144 -16.24 -11.75 7.86
CA PHE A 144 -17.60 -11.43 7.43
C PHE A 144 -18.26 -12.61 6.68
N GLN A 145 -17.55 -13.25 5.77
CA GLN A 145 -18.15 -14.31 4.94
C GLN A 145 -18.17 -15.67 5.63
N GLN A 146 -17.07 -16.10 6.25
CA GLN A 146 -16.95 -17.45 6.81
C GLN A 146 -17.41 -17.52 8.27
N THR A 147 -17.12 -16.50 9.09
CA THR A 147 -17.52 -16.51 10.51
C THR A 147 -18.94 -15.98 10.71
N ARG A 148 -19.29 -14.89 10.03
CA ARG A 148 -20.63 -14.27 10.12
C ARG A 148 -21.61 -14.75 9.05
N SER A 149 -21.18 -15.63 8.14
CA SER A 149 -22.01 -16.19 7.06
C SER A 149 -22.68 -15.11 6.20
N LEU A 150 -22.05 -13.94 6.05
CA LEU A 150 -22.60 -12.84 5.26
C LEU A 150 -22.40 -13.10 3.77
N SER A 151 -23.38 -12.69 2.98
CA SER A 151 -23.26 -12.73 1.53
C SER A 151 -22.17 -11.75 1.05
N PRO A 152 -21.59 -11.97 -0.15
CA PRO A 152 -20.58 -11.08 -0.71
C PRO A 152 -21.06 -9.63 -0.82
N ILE A 153 -22.33 -9.40 -1.14
CA ILE A 153 -22.88 -8.04 -1.28
C ILE A 153 -23.00 -7.32 0.06
N VAL A 154 -23.43 -8.02 1.12
CA VAL A 154 -23.50 -7.46 2.47
C VAL A 154 -22.10 -7.21 3.02
N THR A 155 -21.15 -8.10 2.71
CA THR A 155 -19.73 -7.88 3.04
C THR A 155 -19.19 -6.62 2.37
N GLY A 156 -19.47 -6.41 1.08
CA GLY A 156 -19.10 -5.18 0.36
C GLY A 156 -19.71 -3.92 0.98
N LEU A 157 -20.98 -3.99 1.40
CA LEU A 157 -21.64 -2.88 2.13
C LEU A 157 -20.99 -2.62 3.50
N ALA A 158 -20.56 -3.67 4.21
CA ALA A 158 -19.86 -3.52 5.49
C ALA A 158 -18.55 -2.73 5.34
N PHE A 159 -17.86 -2.86 4.21
CA PHE A 159 -16.63 -2.10 3.91
C PHE A 159 -16.85 -0.61 3.63
N VAL A 160 -18.09 -0.14 3.47
CA VAL A 160 -18.39 1.29 3.29
C VAL A 160 -17.91 2.11 4.49
N ILE A 161 -18.12 1.62 5.71
CA ILE A 161 -17.72 2.33 6.94
C ILE A 161 -16.19 2.45 7.06
N PRO A 162 -15.41 1.37 6.93
CA PRO A 162 -13.95 1.45 6.81
C PRO A 162 -13.50 2.44 5.72
N CYS A 163 -14.14 2.41 4.55
CA CYS A 163 -13.79 3.33 3.46
C CYS A 163 -14.06 4.80 3.79
N ILE A 164 -15.16 5.12 4.48
CA ILE A 164 -15.41 6.47 5.03
C ILE A 164 -14.31 6.83 6.03
N GLY A 165 -13.92 5.89 6.88
CA GLY A 165 -12.80 6.04 7.81
C GLY A 165 -11.50 6.42 7.08
N VAL A 166 -11.13 5.69 6.03
CA VAL A 166 -9.95 6.01 5.20
C VAL A 166 -10.07 7.42 4.62
N LEU A 167 -11.22 7.80 4.04
CA LEU A 167 -11.43 9.12 3.44
C LEU A 167 -11.26 10.27 4.45
N LEU A 168 -11.81 10.10 5.65
CA LEU A 168 -11.63 11.04 6.75
C LEU A 168 -10.16 11.09 7.16
N GLY A 169 -9.54 9.92 7.32
CA GLY A 169 -8.11 9.77 7.64
C GLY A 169 -7.21 10.47 6.63
N THR A 170 -7.44 10.30 5.32
CA THR A 170 -6.63 10.96 4.28
C THR A 170 -6.75 12.48 4.33
N THR A 171 -7.95 12.99 4.62
CA THR A 171 -8.22 14.43 4.73
C THR A 171 -7.55 15.03 5.96
N VAL A 172 -7.70 14.36 7.12
CA VAL A 172 -7.05 14.76 8.37
C VAL A 172 -5.54 14.65 8.25
N GLY A 173 -5.04 13.57 7.62
CA GLY A 173 -3.63 13.33 7.38
C GLY A 173 -2.97 14.40 6.53
N ALA A 174 -3.63 14.87 5.47
CA ALA A 174 -3.15 15.99 4.67
C ALA A 174 -3.00 17.27 5.51
N ARG A 175 -4.02 17.63 6.31
CA ARG A 175 -3.97 18.80 7.19
C ARG A 175 -2.88 18.67 8.26
N LEU A 176 -2.74 17.49 8.85
CA LEU A 176 -1.75 17.24 9.89
C LEU A 176 -0.33 17.25 9.33
N ALA A 177 -0.13 16.71 8.12
CA ALA A 177 1.13 16.80 7.40
C ALA A 177 1.55 18.24 7.16
N THR A 178 0.61 19.12 6.77
CA THR A 178 0.90 20.54 6.53
C THR A 178 1.13 21.35 7.81
N SER A 179 0.41 21.04 8.90
CA SER A 179 0.44 21.86 10.12
C SER A 179 1.45 21.39 11.16
N ALA A 180 1.63 20.07 11.33
CA ALA A 180 2.51 19.47 12.33
C ALA A 180 3.70 18.70 11.73
N GLY A 181 3.76 18.59 10.39
CA GLY A 181 4.80 17.87 9.66
C GLY A 181 4.51 16.38 9.47
N LEU A 182 5.23 15.78 8.50
CA LEU A 182 5.04 14.38 8.09
C LEU A 182 5.27 13.38 9.23
N ARG A 183 6.28 13.61 10.06
CA ARG A 183 6.59 12.74 11.21
C ARG A 183 5.41 12.67 12.19
N ALA A 184 4.89 13.82 12.60
CA ALA A 184 3.77 13.89 13.53
C ALA A 184 2.55 13.16 12.93
N ALA A 185 2.22 13.48 11.68
CA ALA A 185 1.10 12.87 10.98
C ALA A 185 1.23 11.33 10.88
N MET A 186 2.39 10.81 10.47
CA MET A 186 2.62 9.36 10.40
C MET A 186 2.53 8.68 11.76
N THR A 187 3.15 9.26 12.80
CA THR A 187 3.07 8.67 14.16
C THR A 187 1.65 8.68 14.72
N THR A 188 0.87 9.74 14.46
CA THR A 188 -0.54 9.80 14.85
C THR A 188 -1.37 8.76 14.10
N GLY A 189 -1.20 8.65 12.79
CA GLY A 189 -1.90 7.65 11.98
C GLY A 189 -1.60 6.22 12.43
N GLN A 190 -0.32 5.88 12.60
CA GLN A 190 0.11 4.56 13.09
C GLN A 190 -0.42 4.27 14.50
N THR A 191 -0.44 5.27 15.40
CA THR A 191 -0.98 5.10 16.76
C THR A 191 -2.48 4.82 16.74
N ILE A 192 -3.25 5.59 15.97
CA ILE A 192 -4.71 5.38 15.82
C ILE A 192 -4.98 4.01 15.19
N GLY A 193 -4.22 3.65 14.14
CA GLY A 193 -4.30 2.35 13.49
C GLY A 193 -4.01 1.19 14.46
N LEU A 194 -2.96 1.35 15.28
CA LEU A 194 -2.55 0.38 16.28
C LEU A 194 -3.62 0.17 17.35
N ILE A 195 -4.20 1.26 17.88
CA ILE A 195 -5.31 1.19 18.83
C ILE A 195 -6.50 0.47 18.21
N GLY A 196 -6.87 0.82 16.97
CA GLY A 196 -7.98 0.19 16.26
C GLY A 196 -7.80 -1.32 16.09
N VAL A 197 -6.64 -1.76 15.58
CA VAL A 197 -6.40 -3.18 15.33
C VAL A 197 -6.15 -3.98 16.63
N ALA A 198 -5.53 -3.39 17.65
CA ALA A 198 -5.32 -4.05 18.94
C ALA A 198 -6.65 -4.22 19.68
N ALA A 199 -7.49 -3.19 19.70
CA ALA A 199 -8.85 -3.30 20.24
C ALA A 199 -9.67 -4.34 19.45
N PHE A 200 -9.50 -4.39 18.13
CA PHE A 200 -10.14 -5.43 17.30
C PHE A 200 -9.68 -6.83 17.71
N ALA A 201 -8.37 -7.05 17.88
CA ALA A 201 -7.82 -8.35 18.28
C ALA A 201 -8.33 -8.82 19.65
N ILE A 202 -8.54 -7.90 20.59
CA ILE A 202 -8.94 -8.21 21.98
C ILE A 202 -10.45 -8.38 22.11
N ILE A 203 -11.24 -7.53 21.44
CA ILE A 203 -12.69 -7.40 21.69
C ILE A 203 -13.49 -8.28 20.73
N VAL A 204 -13.04 -8.45 19.48
CA VAL A 204 -13.85 -9.07 18.44
C VAL A 204 -13.79 -10.59 18.51
N ASP A 205 -14.94 -11.18 18.78
CA ASP A 205 -15.21 -12.61 18.72
C ASP A 205 -16.38 -12.93 17.76
N THR A 206 -16.91 -14.15 17.84
CA THR A 206 -18.05 -14.60 17.01
C THR A 206 -19.38 -13.94 17.39
N ARG A 207 -19.53 -13.42 18.61
CA ARG A 207 -20.78 -12.91 19.19
C ARG A 207 -20.81 -11.39 19.34
N THR A 208 -19.69 -10.72 19.07
CA THR A 208 -19.54 -9.27 19.22
C THR A 208 -20.62 -8.51 18.45
N ASP A 209 -21.07 -7.38 18.98
CA ASP A 209 -22.06 -6.57 18.28
C ASP A 209 -21.51 -6.02 16.95
N TRP A 210 -22.39 -5.94 15.94
CA TRP A 210 -22.02 -5.49 14.60
C TRP A 210 -21.53 -4.05 14.58
N GLY A 211 -22.13 -3.17 15.39
CA GLY A 211 -21.72 -1.77 15.52
C GLY A 211 -20.31 -1.64 16.08
N ILE A 212 -19.93 -2.51 17.03
CA ILE A 212 -18.58 -2.53 17.62
C ILE A 212 -17.55 -2.93 16.56
N VAL A 213 -17.80 -4.00 15.79
CA VAL A 213 -16.88 -4.45 14.74
C VAL A 213 -16.64 -3.34 13.71
N LEU A 214 -17.70 -2.70 13.25
CA LEU A 214 -17.62 -1.60 12.28
C LEU A 214 -16.94 -0.35 12.85
N ALA A 215 -17.19 -0.02 14.11
CA ALA A 215 -16.55 1.11 14.78
C ALA A 215 -15.04 0.90 14.91
N LEU A 216 -14.60 -0.29 15.34
CA LEU A 216 -13.17 -0.62 15.45
C LEU A 216 -12.50 -0.64 14.07
N ALA A 217 -13.17 -1.19 13.05
CA ALA A 217 -12.69 -1.15 11.68
C ALA A 217 -12.60 0.28 11.14
N ALA A 218 -13.52 1.17 11.51
CA ALA A 218 -13.47 2.60 11.17
C ALA A 218 -12.27 3.30 11.84
N VAL A 219 -12.04 3.07 13.14
CA VAL A 219 -10.89 3.63 13.87
C VAL A 219 -9.58 3.21 13.22
N PHE A 220 -9.41 1.91 12.97
CA PHE A 220 -8.26 1.40 12.23
C PHE A 220 -8.10 2.10 10.88
N SER A 221 -9.18 2.21 10.11
CA SER A 221 -9.18 2.80 8.77
C SER A 221 -8.84 4.30 8.76
N ILE A 222 -9.27 5.05 9.78
CA ILE A 222 -8.89 6.47 9.94
C ILE A 222 -7.38 6.59 10.12
N GLY A 223 -6.79 5.78 11.01
CA GLY A 223 -5.34 5.75 11.22
C GLY A 223 -4.58 5.42 9.94
N GLN A 224 -5.01 4.36 9.25
CA GLN A 224 -4.40 3.94 7.99
C GLN A 224 -4.58 4.97 6.87
N GLY A 225 -5.70 5.68 6.80
CA GLY A 225 -5.90 6.78 5.85
C GLY A 225 -4.90 7.92 6.06
N ILE A 226 -4.57 8.25 7.31
CA ILE A 226 -3.53 9.25 7.63
C ILE A 226 -2.16 8.76 7.14
N VAL A 227 -1.82 7.50 7.40
CA VAL A 227 -0.54 6.89 6.97
C VAL A 227 -0.44 6.87 5.45
N PHE A 228 -1.52 6.52 4.74
CA PHE A 228 -1.53 6.43 3.29
C PHE A 228 -1.15 7.76 2.61
N THR A 229 -1.72 8.87 3.07
CA THR A 229 -1.39 10.20 2.54
C THR A 229 0.06 10.59 2.80
N THR A 230 0.59 10.22 3.97
CA THR A 230 1.86 10.74 4.48
C THR A 230 3.07 9.91 4.07
N MET A 231 2.89 8.61 3.80
CA MET A 231 3.97 7.71 3.41
C MET A 231 4.56 8.05 2.03
N PHE A 232 3.74 8.41 1.05
CA PHE A 232 4.20 8.81 -0.28
C PHE A 232 4.91 10.16 -0.23
N ALA A 233 4.34 11.13 0.48
CA ALA A 233 4.98 12.42 0.71
C ALA A 233 6.34 12.28 1.42
N THR A 234 6.44 11.35 2.38
CA THR A 234 7.72 11.05 3.04
C THR A 234 8.71 10.42 2.07
N ALA A 235 8.29 9.48 1.22
CA ALA A 235 9.17 8.84 0.25
C ALA A 235 9.76 9.81 -0.77
N THR A 236 9.02 10.86 -1.14
CA THR A 236 9.47 11.87 -2.11
C THR A 236 10.13 13.10 -1.47
N THR A 237 10.12 13.22 -0.14
CA THR A 237 10.75 14.35 0.55
C THR A 237 12.27 14.40 0.31
N ASN A 238 12.80 15.60 0.05
CA ASN A 238 14.22 15.83 -0.29
C ASN A 238 14.70 15.05 -1.53
N THR A 239 13.78 14.76 -2.45
CA THR A 239 14.10 14.20 -3.78
C THR A 239 14.03 15.31 -4.81
N PRO A 240 15.01 15.45 -5.72
CA PRO A 240 14.93 16.41 -6.83
C PRO A 240 13.66 16.23 -7.65
N ASP A 241 13.12 17.31 -8.22
CA ASP A 241 11.88 17.28 -9.03
C ASP A 241 11.96 16.29 -10.20
N THR A 242 13.13 16.17 -10.80
CA THR A 242 13.43 15.22 -11.88
C THR A 242 13.37 13.75 -11.45
N GLU A 243 13.48 13.46 -10.16
CA GLU A 243 13.56 12.11 -9.59
C GLU A 243 12.32 11.72 -8.76
N GLN A 244 11.35 12.63 -8.58
CA GLN A 244 10.14 12.36 -7.80
C GLN A 244 9.35 11.15 -8.33
N GLY A 245 9.30 10.98 -9.66
CA GLY A 245 8.66 9.84 -10.31
C GLY A 245 9.32 8.51 -9.92
N THR A 246 10.65 8.45 -9.93
CA THR A 246 11.42 7.26 -9.51
C THR A 246 11.22 6.96 -8.03
N ALA A 247 11.29 7.97 -7.15
CA ALA A 247 11.07 7.80 -5.72
C ALA A 247 9.65 7.27 -5.40
N SER A 248 8.63 7.83 -6.06
CA SER A 248 7.24 7.35 -5.94
C SER A 248 7.06 5.93 -6.50
N GLY A 249 7.74 5.62 -7.60
CA GLY A 249 7.77 4.28 -8.19
C GLY A 249 8.37 3.23 -7.23
N ILE A 250 9.50 3.54 -6.59
CA ILE A 250 10.12 2.69 -5.57
C ILE A 250 9.18 2.47 -4.39
N ALA A 251 8.55 3.52 -3.88
CA ALA A 251 7.59 3.43 -2.79
C ALA A 251 6.36 2.57 -3.18
N THR A 252 5.85 2.74 -4.40
CA THR A 252 4.74 1.94 -4.91
C THR A 252 5.13 0.46 -5.07
N ALA A 253 6.33 0.18 -5.58
CA ALA A 253 6.83 -1.19 -5.67
C ALA A 253 6.99 -1.83 -4.27
N GLY A 254 7.53 -1.07 -3.31
CA GLY A 254 7.62 -1.47 -1.90
C GLY A 254 6.26 -1.78 -1.29
N GLN A 255 5.25 -0.95 -1.59
CA GLN A 255 3.85 -1.20 -1.20
C GLN A 255 3.36 -2.56 -1.71
N GLN A 256 3.52 -2.86 -2.99
CA GLN A 256 3.01 -4.10 -3.58
C GLN A 256 3.73 -5.33 -3.04
N LEU A 257 5.05 -5.26 -2.86
CA LEU A 257 5.83 -6.30 -2.21
C LEU A 257 5.37 -6.53 -0.76
N GLY A 258 5.13 -5.45 -0.02
CA GLY A 258 4.60 -5.50 1.34
C GLY A 258 3.26 -6.21 1.42
N GLY A 259 2.35 -5.93 0.49
CA GLY A 259 1.05 -6.61 0.41
C GLY A 259 1.17 -8.11 0.19
N ALA A 260 1.96 -8.52 -0.80
CA ALA A 260 2.13 -9.93 -1.14
C ALA A 260 2.85 -10.71 -0.04
N ILE A 261 3.99 -10.20 0.45
CA ILE A 261 4.80 -10.83 1.49
C ILE A 261 4.05 -10.84 2.82
N GLY A 262 3.48 -9.70 3.22
CA GLY A 262 2.75 -9.55 4.46
C GLY A 262 1.58 -10.51 4.56
N LEU A 263 0.77 -10.62 3.51
CA LEU A 263 -0.35 -11.56 3.47
C LEU A 263 0.14 -13.01 3.54
N ALA A 264 1.13 -13.40 2.73
CA ALA A 264 1.65 -14.78 2.71
C ALA A 264 2.20 -15.21 4.09
N VAL A 265 2.96 -14.33 4.74
CA VAL A 265 3.49 -14.57 6.08
C VAL A 265 2.36 -14.67 7.11
N LEU A 266 1.39 -13.76 7.09
CA LEU A 266 0.27 -13.77 8.04
C LEU A 266 -0.61 -15.02 7.87
N VAL A 267 -0.93 -15.42 6.64
CA VAL A 267 -1.68 -16.65 6.36
C VAL A 267 -0.93 -17.86 6.94
N ASN A 268 0.38 -17.95 6.72
CA ASN A 268 1.19 -19.04 7.26
C ASN A 268 1.24 -19.03 8.80
N ILE A 269 1.41 -17.87 9.43
CA ILE A 269 1.38 -17.73 10.90
C ILE A 269 0.02 -18.17 11.45
N THR A 270 -1.08 -17.76 10.82
CA THR A 270 -2.42 -18.16 11.26
C THR A 270 -2.69 -19.65 11.09
N ALA A 271 -2.12 -20.28 10.05
CA ALA A 271 -2.22 -21.72 9.84
C ALA A 271 -1.36 -22.53 10.83
N ALA A 272 -0.19 -22.00 11.22
CA ALA A 272 0.72 -22.65 12.16
C ALA A 272 0.33 -22.47 13.63
N THR A 273 -0.48 -21.44 13.95
CA THR A 273 -0.86 -21.12 15.32
C THR A 273 -2.21 -21.76 15.67
N SER A 274 -2.26 -22.53 16.75
CA SER A 274 -3.51 -23.05 17.28
C SER A 274 -4.33 -21.92 17.93
N GLY A 275 -5.52 -21.62 17.41
CA GLY A 275 -6.42 -20.60 17.95
C GLY A 275 -7.30 -19.92 16.90
N PRO A 276 -8.10 -18.90 17.27
CA PRO A 276 -8.91 -18.15 16.31
C PRO A 276 -8.01 -17.41 15.31
N ALA A 277 -8.10 -17.78 14.04
CA ALA A 277 -7.26 -17.20 12.98
C ALA A 277 -7.31 -15.67 12.93
N LEU A 278 -8.48 -15.08 13.19
CA LEU A 278 -8.68 -13.64 13.22
C LEU A 278 -7.87 -12.95 14.33
N THR A 279 -7.91 -13.48 15.56
CA THR A 279 -7.17 -12.92 16.70
C THR A 279 -5.67 -12.97 16.45
N THR A 280 -5.17 -14.12 15.96
CA THR A 280 -3.76 -14.29 15.59
C THR A 280 -3.34 -13.30 14.50
N ALA A 281 -4.14 -13.18 13.43
CA ALA A 281 -3.88 -12.25 12.34
C ALA A 281 -3.83 -10.80 12.84
N MET A 282 -4.85 -10.36 13.59
CA MET A 282 -4.94 -8.98 14.08
C MET A 282 -3.83 -8.63 15.06
N THR A 283 -3.38 -9.59 15.87
CA THR A 283 -2.22 -9.42 16.78
C THR A 283 -0.92 -9.27 15.99
N ALA A 284 -0.70 -10.10 14.97
CA ALA A 284 0.47 -9.99 14.11
C ALA A 284 0.45 -8.69 13.28
N ILE A 285 -0.72 -8.25 12.81
CA ILE A 285 -0.91 -6.96 12.16
C ILE A 285 -0.60 -5.81 13.13
N ALA A 286 -1.03 -5.89 14.39
CA ALA A 286 -0.66 -4.91 15.43
C ALA A 286 0.86 -4.80 15.59
N ALA A 287 1.59 -5.92 15.54
CA ALA A 287 3.05 -5.90 15.57
C ALA A 287 3.67 -5.21 14.33
N ILE A 288 3.12 -5.44 13.13
CA ILE A 288 3.55 -4.77 11.89
C ILE A 288 3.33 -3.26 11.99
N ILE A 289 2.18 -2.82 12.51
CA ILE A 289 1.86 -1.40 12.73
C ILE A 289 2.75 -0.79 13.82
N GLY A 290 3.02 -1.54 14.89
CA GLY A 290 3.98 -1.12 15.93
C GLY A 290 5.38 -0.90 15.38
N LEU A 291 5.84 -1.77 14.47
CA LEU A 291 7.08 -1.56 13.73
C LEU A 291 7.00 -0.32 12.83
N GLY A 292 5.87 -0.12 12.14
CA GLY A 292 5.60 1.09 11.35
C GLY A 292 5.66 2.38 12.18
N LEU A 293 5.14 2.36 13.40
CA LEU A 293 5.24 3.46 14.37
C LEU A 293 6.70 3.73 14.74
N ALA A 294 7.48 2.68 15.02
CA ALA A 294 8.90 2.81 15.32
C ALA A 294 9.67 3.43 14.14
N ILE A 295 9.41 2.99 12.90
CA ILE A 295 9.99 3.60 11.69
C ILE A 295 9.55 5.06 11.54
N GLY A 296 8.29 5.37 11.81
CA GLY A 296 7.76 6.73 11.80
C GLY A 296 8.53 7.68 12.74
N LEU A 297 9.03 7.18 13.87
CA LEU A 297 9.87 7.95 14.79
C LEU A 297 11.27 8.24 14.25
N PHE A 298 11.76 7.49 13.26
CA PHE A 298 13.04 7.74 12.60
C PHE A 298 12.94 8.73 11.44
N ILE A 299 11.73 9.18 11.08
CA ILE A 299 11.55 10.23 10.07
C ILE A 299 12.25 11.50 10.56
N PRO A 300 13.18 12.08 9.76
CA PRO A 300 13.85 13.32 10.12
C PRO A 300 12.83 14.43 10.37
N ARG A 301 13.02 15.19 11.46
CA ARG A 301 12.20 16.37 11.73
C ARG A 301 12.50 17.44 10.67
N PRO A 302 11.51 18.24 10.23
CA PRO A 302 11.82 19.42 9.45
C PRO A 302 12.83 20.26 10.24
N PRO A 303 13.82 20.90 9.57
CA PRO A 303 14.68 21.85 10.25
C PRO A 303 13.78 22.86 10.95
N SER A 304 13.94 23.01 12.27
CA SER A 304 13.24 24.04 13.01
C SER A 304 13.51 25.34 12.28
N GLN A 305 12.46 25.98 11.75
CA GLN A 305 12.56 27.38 11.38
C GLN A 305 12.97 28.10 12.65
N VAL A 306 14.26 28.37 12.79
CA VAL A 306 14.78 29.31 13.78
C VAL A 306 13.99 30.57 13.51
N THR A 307 13.10 30.90 14.43
CA THR A 307 12.41 32.17 14.47
C THR A 307 13.49 33.25 14.44
N ALA A 308 13.75 33.79 13.25
CA ALA A 308 14.44 35.04 13.10
C ALA A 308 13.51 36.11 13.69
N ARG A 309 13.75 36.45 14.94
CA ARG A 309 13.39 37.74 15.52
C ARG A 309 14.66 38.57 15.61
#